data_AF-A0A961C2D6-F1
#
_entry.id   AF-A0A961C2D6-F1
#
_cell.length_a   1.000
_cell.length_b   1.000
_cell.length_c   1.000
_cell.angle_alpha   90.00
_cell.angle_beta   90.00
_cell.angle_gamma   90.00
#
_symmetry.space_group_name_H-M   'P 1'
#
loop_
_entity.id
_entity.type
_entity.pdbx_description
1 polymer ?
#
loop_
_entity_poly.entity_id
_entity_poly.type
_entity_poly.pdbx_seq_one_letter_code
_entity_poly.pdbx_strand_id
1 'polypeptide(L)'
;MSATRTCLWFPPETAAAAVDCYLELVPGTRLLGHRRYDGDQPDMGADIWLLEIGGTPYQVMGAKYAGSFTTAASIVLEVADQAELDRVWDGFLARGGTEQQCSWIVDPFGLSWQILPTVFFEAFDGADAARAQRVVEAIWTMTRVDVAAVLALAGQGAAGQHATGQDAAAQHGTG
;
A
#
# COMPACT_ATOMS: atom_id res chain seq x y z
N MET A 1 -14.19 -8.55 24.72
CA MET A 1 -14.11 -8.11 23.31
C MET A 1 -13.11 -9.01 22.60
N SER A 2 -13.46 -9.51 21.42
CA SER A 2 -12.54 -10.25 20.56
C SER A 2 -11.77 -9.27 19.66
N ALA A 3 -10.54 -9.60 19.28
CA ALA A 3 -9.72 -8.80 18.37
C ALA A 3 -8.94 -9.71 17.42
N THR A 4 -8.65 -9.22 16.21
CA THR A 4 -7.89 -9.91 15.16
C THR A 4 -6.59 -9.16 14.87
N ARG A 5 -5.60 -9.87 14.31
CA ARG A 5 -4.37 -9.29 13.75
C ARG A 5 -3.85 -10.20 12.64
N THR A 6 -3.17 -9.62 11.68
CA THR A 6 -2.49 -10.38 10.63
C THR A 6 -1.17 -10.94 11.16
N CYS A 7 -0.89 -12.21 10.90
CA CYS A 7 0.40 -12.83 11.20
C CYS A 7 1.27 -12.88 9.95
N LEU A 8 2.43 -12.24 10.01
CA LEU A 8 3.48 -12.29 8.99
C LEU A 8 4.52 -13.32 9.46
N TRP A 9 4.62 -14.43 8.75
CA TRP A 9 5.51 -15.53 9.11
C TRP A 9 6.78 -15.46 8.24
N PHE A 10 7.90 -15.20 8.88
CA PHE A 10 9.23 -15.17 8.26
C PHE A 10 10.07 -16.35 8.73
N PRO A 11 11.05 -16.78 7.91
CA PRO A 11 12.14 -17.62 8.40
C PRO A 11 12.81 -17.00 9.65
N PRO A 12 13.26 -17.81 10.63
CA PRO A 12 13.87 -17.29 11.86
C PRO A 12 15.02 -16.31 11.63
N GLU A 13 15.80 -16.52 10.57
CA GLU A 13 16.97 -15.73 10.20
C GLU A 13 16.65 -14.32 9.67
N THR A 14 15.44 -14.09 9.15
CA THR A 14 15.05 -12.79 8.56
C THR A 14 14.02 -12.03 9.39
N ALA A 15 13.30 -12.70 10.29
CA ALA A 15 12.18 -12.10 11.03
C ALA A 15 12.57 -10.83 11.81
N ALA A 16 13.68 -10.86 12.55
CA ALA A 16 14.15 -9.71 13.33
C ALA A 16 14.54 -8.53 12.41
N ALA A 17 15.22 -8.82 11.30
CA ALA A 17 15.60 -7.79 10.32
C ALA A 17 14.36 -7.16 9.65
N ALA A 18 13.29 -7.94 9.42
CA ALA A 18 12.03 -7.42 8.93
C ALA A 18 11.37 -6.48 9.95
N VAL A 19 11.34 -6.86 11.22
CA VAL A 19 10.84 -6.01 12.33
C VAL A 19 11.59 -4.68 12.38
N ASP A 20 12.92 -4.71 12.38
CA ASP A 20 13.75 -3.51 12.43
C ASP A 20 13.54 -2.62 11.19
N CYS A 21 13.46 -3.23 10.00
CA CYS A 21 13.17 -2.53 8.76
C CYS A 21 11.84 -1.76 8.83
N TYR A 22 10.78 -2.40 9.30
CA TYR A 22 9.46 -1.76 9.40
C TYR A 22 9.43 -0.66 10.45
N LEU A 23 10.09 -0.85 11.61
CA LEU A 23 10.23 0.17 12.64
C LEU A 23 10.97 1.42 12.15
N GLU A 24 11.97 1.23 11.29
CA GLU A 24 12.78 2.33 10.77
C GLU A 24 12.09 3.07 9.61
N LEU A 25 11.51 2.33 8.66
CA LEU A 25 11.01 2.90 7.42
C LEU A 25 9.57 3.40 7.51
N VAL A 26 8.67 2.58 8.08
CA VAL A 26 7.23 2.76 7.93
C VAL A 26 6.69 3.65 9.06
N PRO A 27 6.13 4.83 8.75
CA PRO A 27 5.59 5.74 9.75
C PRO A 27 4.49 5.11 10.59
N GLY A 28 4.39 5.56 11.84
CA GLY A 28 3.42 5.00 12.79
C GLY A 28 3.70 3.55 13.19
N THR A 29 4.88 3.01 12.86
CA THR A 29 5.26 1.66 13.28
C THR A 29 5.88 1.66 14.67
N ARG A 30 5.43 0.75 15.54
CA ARG A 30 5.95 0.60 16.90
C ARG A 30 5.90 -0.84 17.38
N LEU A 31 6.89 -1.19 18.19
CA LEU A 31 6.95 -2.48 18.87
C LEU A 31 6.07 -2.43 20.13
N LEU A 32 5.15 -3.39 20.24
CA LEU A 32 4.26 -3.54 21.39
C LEU A 32 4.77 -4.60 22.37
N GLY A 33 5.49 -5.59 21.86
CA GLY A 33 6.11 -6.62 22.67
C GLY A 33 6.83 -7.65 21.84
N HIS A 34 7.78 -8.34 22.46
CA HIS A 34 8.51 -9.45 21.87
C HIS A 34 8.60 -10.58 22.89
N ARG A 35 8.49 -11.82 22.42
CA ARG A 35 8.69 -13.04 23.21
C ARG A 35 9.42 -14.06 22.35
N ARG A 36 10.41 -14.71 22.96
CA ARG A 36 11.09 -15.87 22.41
C ARG A 36 10.61 -17.14 23.10
N TYR A 37 10.43 -18.19 22.31
CA TYR A 37 10.12 -19.54 22.73
C TYR A 37 11.16 -20.48 22.15
N ASP A 38 11.89 -21.21 23.00
CA ASP A 38 12.97 -22.07 22.51
C ASP A 38 12.46 -23.41 21.94
N GLY A 39 11.22 -23.80 22.27
CA GLY A 39 10.65 -25.11 21.91
C GLY A 39 11.24 -26.26 22.74
N ASP A 40 10.47 -27.32 22.94
CA ASP A 40 10.93 -28.54 23.61
C ASP A 40 11.45 -29.62 22.63
N GLN A 41 11.19 -29.42 21.35
CA GLN A 41 11.67 -30.25 20.24
C GLN A 41 12.49 -29.45 19.25
N PRO A 42 13.40 -30.11 18.48
CA PRO A 42 14.05 -29.49 17.34
C PRO A 42 13.00 -28.80 16.47
N ASP A 43 13.33 -27.61 15.98
CA ASP A 43 12.50 -26.83 15.05
C ASP A 43 11.18 -26.25 15.60
N MET A 44 10.88 -26.43 16.88
CA MET A 44 9.66 -25.91 17.53
C MET A 44 9.90 -24.56 18.25
N GLY A 45 11.01 -23.89 17.98
CA GLY A 45 11.30 -22.55 18.47
C GLY A 45 10.63 -21.47 17.64
N ALA A 46 10.27 -20.36 18.29
CA ALA A 46 9.68 -19.19 17.64
C ALA A 46 10.05 -17.90 18.37
N ASP A 47 10.33 -16.86 17.59
CA ASP A 47 10.31 -15.48 18.06
C ASP A 47 9.02 -14.81 17.57
N ILE A 48 8.30 -14.15 18.48
CA ILE A 48 7.02 -13.50 18.20
C ILE A 48 7.11 -12.04 18.61
N TRP A 49 6.94 -11.14 17.65
CA TRP A 49 6.82 -9.70 17.85
C TRP A 49 5.37 -9.28 17.62
N LEU A 50 4.86 -8.46 18.52
CA LEU A 50 3.61 -7.74 18.35
C LEU A 50 3.96 -6.32 17.92
N LEU A 51 3.48 -5.93 16.75
CA LEU A 51 3.69 -4.60 16.21
C LEU A 51 2.36 -3.89 15.96
N GLU A 52 2.42 -2.59 15.98
CA GLU A 52 1.53 -1.76 15.19
C GLU A 52 2.36 -1.27 13.99
N ILE A 53 1.90 -1.50 12.76
CA ILE A 53 2.56 -1.06 11.53
C ILE A 53 1.60 -0.09 10.85
N GLY A 54 1.99 1.17 10.66
CA GLY A 54 1.09 2.20 10.13
C GLY A 54 -0.22 2.33 10.91
N GLY A 55 -0.20 2.18 12.24
CA GLY A 55 -1.41 2.21 13.07
C GLY A 55 -2.25 0.91 13.09
N THR A 56 -1.89 -0.13 12.33
CA THR A 56 -2.64 -1.40 12.26
C THR A 56 -1.94 -2.51 13.04
N PRO A 57 -2.66 -3.38 13.79
CA PRO A 57 -2.04 -4.43 14.59
C PRO A 57 -1.57 -5.62 13.73
N TYR A 58 -0.29 -5.99 13.91
CA TYR A 58 0.33 -7.16 13.30
C TYR A 58 1.03 -8.03 14.34
N GLN A 59 1.22 -9.30 13.97
CA GLN A 59 2.16 -10.20 14.59
C GLN A 59 3.22 -10.56 13.56
N VAL A 60 4.49 -10.42 13.90
CA VAL A 60 5.59 -11.01 13.15
C VAL A 60 6.05 -12.25 13.88
N MET A 61 6.18 -13.36 13.16
CA MET A 61 6.60 -14.65 13.70
C MET A 61 7.83 -15.14 12.93
N GLY A 62 8.94 -15.29 13.63
CA GLY A 62 10.15 -15.94 13.15
C GLY A 62 10.20 -17.38 13.64
N ALA A 63 9.79 -18.32 12.79
CA ALA A 63 9.77 -19.74 13.12
C ALA A 63 10.01 -20.57 11.87
N LYS A 64 10.44 -21.83 12.04
CA LYS A 64 10.58 -22.74 10.89
C LYS A 64 9.26 -22.91 10.15
N TYR A 65 9.31 -23.33 8.88
CA TYR A 65 8.15 -23.60 8.01
C TYR A 65 7.39 -22.35 7.53
N ALA A 66 8.00 -21.17 7.66
CA ALA A 66 7.55 -19.98 6.95
C ALA A 66 7.40 -20.27 5.45
N GLY A 67 6.23 -19.99 4.90
CA GLY A 67 5.99 -20.06 3.46
C GLY A 67 6.52 -18.84 2.74
N SER A 68 6.60 -18.91 1.42
CA SER A 68 6.87 -17.73 0.58
C SER A 68 5.65 -16.81 0.55
N PHE A 69 5.88 -15.51 0.67
CA PHE A 69 4.85 -14.52 0.36
C PHE A 69 4.54 -14.54 -1.14
N THR A 70 3.30 -14.18 -1.46
CA THR A 70 2.82 -14.04 -2.83
C THR A 70 2.06 -12.73 -2.94
N THR A 71 1.84 -12.25 -4.16
CA THR A 71 1.07 -11.02 -4.43
C THR A 71 -0.42 -11.15 -4.09
N ALA A 72 -0.89 -12.33 -3.66
CA ALA A 72 -2.27 -12.54 -3.20
C ALA A 72 -2.59 -11.73 -1.92
N ALA A 73 -1.58 -11.36 -1.13
CA ALA A 73 -1.72 -10.46 0.00
C ALA A 73 -0.64 -9.38 -0.05
N SER A 74 -1.03 -8.14 0.21
CA SER A 74 -0.10 -7.01 0.34
C SER A 74 -0.48 -6.13 1.52
N ILE A 75 0.49 -5.36 2.02
CA ILE A 75 0.23 -4.27 2.96
C ILE A 75 0.09 -2.99 2.14
N VAL A 76 -1.05 -2.31 2.30
CA VAL A 76 -1.27 -1.01 1.70
C VAL A 76 -0.85 0.05 2.70
N LEU A 77 0.16 0.84 2.36
CA LEU A 77 0.62 1.99 3.14
C LEU A 77 0.09 3.26 2.48
N GLU A 78 -0.81 3.94 3.18
CA GLU A 78 -1.23 5.29 2.84
C GLU A 78 -0.16 6.29 3.30
N VAL A 79 0.25 7.20 2.41
CA VAL A 79 1.24 8.24 2.68
C VAL A 79 0.70 9.63 2.36
N ALA A 80 1.14 10.64 3.11
CA ALA A 80 0.60 11.99 2.99
C ALA A 80 1.12 12.73 1.75
N ASP A 81 2.37 12.51 1.37
CA ASP A 81 3.04 13.24 0.30
C ASP A 81 4.12 12.42 -0.42
N GLN A 82 4.72 13.04 -1.45
CA GLN A 82 5.78 12.44 -2.25
C GLN A 82 7.04 12.14 -1.42
N ALA A 83 7.38 12.99 -0.44
CA ALA A 83 8.60 12.80 0.33
C ALA A 83 8.51 11.58 1.24
N GLU A 84 7.34 11.34 1.84
CA GLU A 84 7.08 10.12 2.59
C GLU A 84 7.08 8.89 1.70
N LEU A 85 6.42 8.96 0.53
CA LEU A 85 6.42 7.90 -0.47
C LEU A 85 7.85 7.50 -0.86
N ASP A 86 8.66 8.48 -1.27
CA ASP A 86 10.03 8.27 -1.73
C ASP A 86 10.90 7.71 -0.61
N ARG A 87 10.77 8.22 0.62
CA ARG A 87 11.56 7.73 1.76
C ARG A 87 11.31 6.24 2.04
N VAL A 88 10.06 5.80 2.03
CA VAL A 88 9.72 4.38 2.26
C VAL A 88 10.14 3.54 1.05
N TRP A 89 9.82 3.99 -0.15
CA TRP A 89 10.13 3.29 -1.40
C TRP A 89 11.63 3.06 -1.55
N ASP A 90 12.42 4.13 -1.47
CA ASP A 90 13.88 4.06 -1.59
C ASP A 90 14.49 3.30 -0.41
N GLY A 91 13.90 3.39 0.77
CA GLY A 91 14.29 2.61 1.95
C GLY A 91 14.19 1.11 1.73
N PHE A 92 13.13 0.63 1.08
CA PHE A 92 12.99 -0.78 0.71
C PHE A 92 13.96 -1.18 -0.39
N LEU A 93 14.09 -0.36 -1.45
CA LEU A 93 15.03 -0.64 -2.55
C LEU A 93 16.48 -0.72 -2.07
N ALA A 94 16.90 0.19 -1.19
CA ALA A 94 18.25 0.21 -0.63
C ALA A 94 18.59 -1.05 0.18
N ARG A 95 17.57 -1.76 0.68
CA ARG A 95 17.72 -3.02 1.42
C ARG A 95 17.55 -4.26 0.55
N GLY A 96 17.37 -4.11 -0.77
CA GLY A 96 17.21 -5.21 -1.73
C GLY A 96 15.77 -5.52 -2.13
N GLY A 97 14.82 -4.63 -1.82
CA GLY A 97 13.47 -4.71 -2.37
C GLY A 97 13.44 -4.50 -3.89
N THR A 98 12.32 -4.87 -4.51
CA THR A 98 12.13 -4.76 -5.97
C THR A 98 10.81 -4.06 -6.27
N GLU A 99 10.88 -3.05 -7.13
CA GLU A 99 9.72 -2.34 -7.61
C GLU A 99 8.91 -3.13 -8.64
N GLN A 100 7.60 -2.88 -8.66
CA GLN A 100 6.64 -3.45 -9.59
C GLN A 100 5.69 -2.36 -10.09
N GLN A 101 4.94 -2.68 -11.14
CA GLN A 101 3.94 -1.76 -11.70
C GLN A 101 2.83 -1.46 -10.69
N CYS A 102 2.13 -0.34 -10.90
CA CYS A 102 0.95 0.08 -10.12
C CYS A 102 1.24 0.47 -8.66
N SER A 103 2.42 1.04 -8.36
CA SER A 103 2.87 1.37 -6.99
C SER A 103 3.09 0.16 -6.07
N TRP A 104 3.38 -1.00 -6.66
CA TRP A 104 3.73 -2.20 -5.90
C TRP A 104 5.24 -2.27 -5.66
N ILE A 105 5.62 -2.74 -4.47
CA ILE A 105 7.00 -3.07 -4.13
C ILE A 105 7.03 -4.38 -3.36
N VAL A 106 7.93 -5.29 -3.73
CA VAL A 106 8.27 -6.45 -2.90
C VAL A 106 9.43 -6.04 -2.03
N ASP A 107 9.24 -6.11 -0.71
CA ASP A 107 10.27 -5.73 0.25
C ASP A 107 11.45 -6.73 0.24
N PRO A 108 12.56 -6.43 0.93
CA PRO A 108 13.74 -7.29 0.98
C PRO A 108 13.49 -8.71 1.49
N PHE A 109 12.35 -8.95 2.13
CA PHE A 109 11.96 -10.20 2.78
C PHE A 109 10.88 -10.95 1.98
N GLY A 110 10.49 -10.42 0.82
CA GLY A 110 9.53 -11.02 -0.10
C GLY A 110 8.08 -10.59 0.10
N LEU A 111 7.77 -9.76 1.10
CA LEU A 111 6.39 -9.31 1.36
C LEU A 111 6.00 -8.22 0.37
N SER A 112 4.80 -8.32 -0.21
CA SER A 112 4.27 -7.30 -1.13
C SER A 112 3.69 -6.10 -0.38
N TRP A 113 3.98 -4.91 -0.86
CA TRP A 113 3.46 -3.64 -0.39
C TRP A 113 2.89 -2.82 -1.55
N GLN A 114 1.90 -2.00 -1.25
CA GLN A 114 1.42 -0.93 -2.12
C GLN A 114 1.59 0.38 -1.38
N ILE A 115 2.36 1.31 -1.91
CA ILE A 115 2.59 2.62 -1.27
C ILE A 115 1.80 3.64 -2.08
N LEU A 116 0.69 4.13 -1.52
CA LEU A 116 -0.29 4.94 -2.24
C LEU A 116 -0.55 6.25 -1.50
N PRO A 117 -0.67 7.39 -2.19
CA PRO A 117 -0.94 8.65 -1.53
C PRO A 117 -2.39 8.76 -1.07
N THR A 118 -2.66 9.56 -0.04
CA THR A 118 -4.03 9.84 0.48
C THR A 118 -5.04 10.19 -0.62
N VAL A 119 -4.63 10.95 -1.64
CA VAL A 119 -5.51 11.32 -2.77
C VAL A 119 -6.10 10.11 -3.51
N PHE A 120 -5.42 8.97 -3.52
CA PHE A 120 -5.96 7.71 -4.08
C PHE A 120 -7.20 7.27 -3.32
N PHE A 121 -7.12 7.18 -1.99
CA PHE A 121 -8.23 6.76 -1.14
C PHE A 121 -9.36 7.78 -1.15
N GLU A 122 -9.05 9.08 -1.08
CA GLU A 122 -10.06 10.14 -1.20
C GLU A 122 -10.82 10.11 -2.53
N ALA A 123 -10.16 9.74 -3.62
CA ALA A 123 -10.80 9.58 -4.92
C ALA A 123 -11.64 8.30 -4.96
N PHE A 124 -11.12 7.19 -4.44
CA PHE A 124 -11.77 5.89 -4.45
C PHE A 124 -13.02 5.82 -3.55
N ASP A 125 -12.95 6.41 -2.35
CA ASP A 125 -14.06 6.45 -1.38
C ASP A 125 -15.06 7.59 -1.68
N GLY A 126 -14.72 8.48 -2.61
CA GLY A 126 -15.55 9.61 -2.99
C GLY A 126 -16.75 9.25 -3.87
N ALA A 127 -17.72 10.16 -3.97
CA ALA A 127 -18.92 9.96 -4.80
C ALA A 127 -18.69 10.17 -6.31
N ASP A 128 -17.62 10.85 -6.71
CA ASP A 128 -17.29 11.10 -8.12
C ASP A 128 -16.56 9.90 -8.73
N ALA A 129 -17.33 8.96 -9.29
CA ALA A 129 -16.79 7.78 -9.96
C ALA A 129 -15.85 8.13 -11.13
N ALA A 130 -16.03 9.26 -11.80
CA ALA A 130 -15.15 9.68 -12.89
C ALA A 130 -13.79 10.14 -12.35
N ARG A 131 -13.77 10.83 -11.20
CA ARG A 131 -12.53 11.15 -10.46
C ARG A 131 -11.81 9.88 -10.03
N ALA A 132 -12.52 8.93 -9.42
CA ALA A 132 -11.97 7.63 -9.04
C ALA A 132 -11.31 6.93 -10.24
N GLN A 133 -12.03 6.84 -11.37
CA GLN A 133 -11.52 6.21 -12.59
C GLN A 133 -10.21 6.86 -13.07
N ARG A 134 -10.17 8.20 -13.21
CA ARG A 134 -8.96 8.91 -13.68
C ARG A 134 -7.75 8.67 -12.78
N VAL A 135 -7.96 8.72 -11.47
CA VAL A 135 -6.89 8.52 -10.49
C VAL A 135 -6.36 7.09 -10.52
N VAL A 136 -7.25 6.10 -10.54
CA VAL A 136 -6.89 4.68 -10.59
C VAL A 136 -6.14 4.35 -11.89
N GLU A 137 -6.65 4.79 -13.04
CA GLU A 137 -6.01 4.57 -14.34
C GLU A 137 -4.62 5.18 -14.41
N ALA A 138 -4.43 6.38 -13.85
CA ALA A 138 -3.12 7.01 -13.82
C ALA A 138 -2.12 6.18 -13.01
N ILE A 139 -2.49 5.77 -11.79
CA ILE A 139 -1.61 4.98 -10.92
C ILE A 139 -1.24 3.64 -11.57
N TRP A 140 -2.16 2.99 -12.28
CA TRP A 140 -1.86 1.73 -12.96
C TRP A 140 -0.81 1.83 -14.06
N THR A 141 -0.52 3.03 -14.56
CA THR A 141 0.56 3.26 -15.55
C THR A 141 1.90 3.61 -14.90
N MET A 142 1.94 3.77 -13.58
CA MET A 142 3.11 4.21 -12.84
C MET A 142 3.72 3.05 -12.05
N THR A 143 5.03 2.85 -12.17
CA THR A 143 5.79 1.98 -11.26
C THR A 143 5.77 2.60 -9.86
N ARG A 144 6.28 3.83 -9.73
CA ARG A 144 6.23 4.64 -8.52
C ARG A 144 5.31 5.83 -8.79
N VAL A 145 4.39 6.11 -7.87
CA VAL A 145 3.40 7.19 -8.05
C VAL A 145 4.04 8.58 -7.96
N ASP A 146 3.71 9.43 -8.93
CA ASP A 146 3.90 10.88 -8.85
C ASP A 146 2.64 11.50 -8.23
N VAL A 147 2.75 11.90 -6.96
CA VAL A 147 1.64 12.44 -6.17
C VAL A 147 1.11 13.74 -6.78
N ALA A 148 1.98 14.59 -7.33
CA ALA A 148 1.57 15.86 -7.93
C ALA A 148 0.77 15.64 -9.22
N ALA A 149 1.19 14.69 -10.05
CA ALA A 149 0.45 14.30 -11.25
C ALA A 149 -0.93 13.73 -10.91
N VAL A 150 -1.01 12.87 -9.88
CA VAL A 150 -2.30 12.31 -9.43
C VAL A 150 -3.22 13.39 -8.86
N LEU A 151 -2.71 14.31 -8.04
CA LEU A 151 -3.48 15.44 -7.52
C LEU A 151 -4.04 16.32 -8.64
N ALA A 152 -3.22 16.61 -9.67
CA ALA A 152 -3.65 17.39 -10.82
C ALA A 152 -4.81 16.70 -11.57
N LEU A 153 -4.76 15.38 -11.74
CA LEU A 153 -5.85 14.60 -12.36
C LEU A 153 -7.10 14.54 -11.48
N ALA A 154 -6.92 14.40 -10.17
CA ALA A 154 -8.01 14.36 -9.21
C ALA A 154 -8.78 15.69 -9.13
N GLY A 155 -8.10 16.82 -9.36
CA GLY A 155 -8.69 18.16 -9.36
C GLY A 155 -9.41 18.55 -10.66
N GLN A 156 -9.29 17.76 -11.74
CA GLN A 156 -10.03 18.00 -12.97
C GLN A 156 -11.50 17.61 -12.75
N GLY A 157 -12.37 18.58 -12.47
CA GLY A 157 -13.82 18.36 -12.39
C GLY A 157 -14.47 18.10 -13.75
N ALA A 158 -15.77 17.73 -13.75
CA ALA A 158 -16.63 17.41 -14.90
C ALA A 158 -16.88 18.55 -15.91
N ALA A 159 -15.90 19.43 -16.17
CA ALA A 159 -16.00 20.58 -17.07
C ALA A 159 -15.96 20.21 -18.57
N GLY A 160 -16.11 18.93 -18.94
CA GLY A 160 -15.93 18.45 -20.32
C GLY A 160 -17.12 17.72 -20.95
N GLN A 161 -18.23 17.47 -20.25
CA GLN A 161 -19.32 16.62 -20.77
C GLN A 161 -20.69 17.32 -20.94
N HIS A 162 -20.76 18.64 -20.81
CA HIS A 162 -22.00 19.42 -21.02
C HIS A 162 -21.97 20.40 -22.20
N ALA A 163 -21.13 20.15 -23.23
CA ALA A 163 -21.05 21.06 -24.37
C ALA A 163 -20.97 20.36 -25.74
N THR A 164 -21.76 19.31 -25.97
CA THR A 164 -22.11 18.88 -27.35
C THR A 164 -23.44 18.15 -27.32
N GLY A 165 -24.55 18.83 -27.60
CA GLY A 165 -25.83 18.15 -27.79
C GLY A 165 -27.10 18.93 -27.51
N GLN A 166 -27.14 20.25 -27.74
CA GLN A 166 -28.40 20.99 -27.78
C GLN A 166 -28.24 22.23 -28.67
N ASP A 167 -27.97 22.01 -29.96
CA ASP A 167 -28.20 23.03 -30.99
C ASP A 167 -28.37 22.35 -32.36
N ALA A 168 -29.48 21.61 -32.49
CA ALA A 168 -29.92 21.06 -33.78
C ALA A 168 -31.44 20.81 -33.76
N ALA A 169 -32.24 21.80 -33.36
CA ALA A 169 -33.69 21.74 -33.51
C ALA A 169 -34.34 23.13 -33.51
N ALA A 170 -33.96 24.00 -34.45
CA ALA A 170 -34.77 25.18 -34.77
C ALA A 170 -34.42 25.71 -36.17
N GLN A 171 -34.91 25.03 -37.20
CA GLN A 171 -35.19 25.64 -38.50
C GLN A 171 -35.90 24.61 -39.39
N HIS A 172 -37.24 24.59 -39.33
CA HIS A 172 -38.11 24.41 -40.50
C HIS A 172 -39.55 24.72 -40.09
N GLY A 173 -40.02 25.89 -40.54
CA GLY A 173 -41.40 26.32 -40.39
C GLY A 173 -41.57 27.74 -40.91
N THR A 174 -41.75 27.87 -42.23
CA THR A 174 -42.66 28.83 -42.92
C THR A 174 -42.38 28.74 -44.42
N GLY A 175 -43.42 28.41 -45.20
CA GLY A 175 -43.42 28.34 -46.65
C GLY A 175 -44.58 27.51 -47.15
#